data_AF-H0QK13-F1
#
_entry.id   AF-H0QK13-F1
#
_cell.length_a   1.000
_cell.length_b   1.000
_cell.length_c   1.000
_cell.angle_alpha   90.00
_cell.angle_beta   90.00
_cell.angle_gamma   90.00
#
_symmetry.space_group_name_H-M   'P 1'
#
loop_
_entity.id
_entity.type
_entity.pdbx_description
1 polymer ?
#
loop_
_entity_poly.entity_id
_entity_poly.type
_entity_poly.pdbx_seq_one_letter_code
_entity_poly.pdbx_strand_id
1 'polypeptide(L)' 'MPEPYSCTAEVLAQFGIDPAAVADVIVTHGHYDQIGNFNLFPNARIHMSETEYRF' A
#
# COMPACT_ATOMS: atom_id res chain seq x y z
N MET A 1 -17.68 -1.81 8.86
CA MET A 1 -16.45 -2.49 9.28
C MET A 1 -16.10 -3.48 8.19
N PRO A 2 -14.89 -3.49 7.62
CA PRO A 2 -14.51 -4.49 6.65
C PRO A 2 -14.60 -5.89 7.27
N GLU A 3 -15.04 -6.86 6.49
CA GLU A 3 -15.03 -8.28 6.89
C GLU A 3 -13.58 -8.70 7.21
N PRO A 4 -13.37 -9.64 8.17
CA PRO A 4 -12.05 -9.98 8.72
C PRO A 4 -11.02 -10.55 7.73
N TYR A 5 -11.36 -10.65 6.43
CA TYR A 5 -10.49 -11.12 5.35
C TYR A 5 -10.61 -10.27 4.08
N SER A 6 -10.90 -8.97 4.20
CA SER A 6 -10.97 -8.07 3.04
C SER A 6 -9.56 -7.76 2.51
N CYS A 7 -9.35 -7.85 1.20
CA CYS A 7 -8.08 -7.43 0.60
C CYS A 7 -7.97 -5.90 0.52
N THR A 8 -6.76 -5.37 0.40
CA THR A 8 -6.50 -3.91 0.41
C THR A 8 -7.34 -3.13 -0.60
N ALA A 9 -7.50 -3.67 -1.82
CA ALA A 9 -8.31 -3.04 -2.86
C ALA A 9 -9.79 -2.90 -2.46
N GLU A 10 -10.37 -3.93 -1.83
CA GLU A 10 -11.77 -3.91 -1.37
C GLU A 10 -11.97 -2.88 -0.26
N VAL A 11 -11.01 -2.79 0.67
CA VAL A 11 -11.08 -1.80 1.74
C VAL A 11 -11.01 -0.39 1.18
N LEU A 12 -10.08 -0.10 0.26
CA LEU A 12 -9.97 1.23 -0.36
C LEU A 12 -11.25 1.61 -1.12
N ALA A 13 -11.85 0.67 -1.84
CA ALA A 13 -13.12 0.88 -2.55
C ALA A 13 -14.28 1.21 -1.60
N GLN A 14 -14.35 0.61 -0.41
CA GLN A 14 -15.36 0.94 0.61
C GLN A 14 -15.27 2.41 1.08
N PHE A 15 -14.09 3.02 0.96
CA PHE A 15 -13.86 4.43 1.27
C PHE A 15 -13.87 5.34 0.04
N GLY A 16 -14.17 4.83 -1.15
CA GLY A 16 -14.18 5.59 -2.40
C GLY A 16 -12.79 6.08 -2.83
N ILE A 17 -11.74 5.38 -2.40
CA ILE A 17 -10.35 5.71 -2.76
C ILE A 17 -9.96 4.92 -3.99
N ASP A 18 -9.58 5.62 -5.06
CA ASP A 18 -8.92 5.02 -6.23
C ASP A 18 -7.42 4.87 -5.95
N PRO A 19 -6.88 3.63 -5.89
CA PRO A 19 -5.45 3.39 -5.71
C PRO A 19 -4.57 4.08 -6.78
N ALA A 20 -5.06 4.25 -8.00
CA ALA A 20 -4.32 4.90 -9.08
C ALA A 20 -4.22 6.43 -8.89
N ALA A 21 -5.06 7.02 -8.04
CA ALA A 21 -5.01 8.44 -7.69
C ALA A 21 -4.10 8.74 -6.48
N VAL A 22 -3.56 7.71 -5.82
CA VAL A 22 -2.65 7.87 -4.68
C VAL A 22 -1.31 8.43 -5.18
N ALA A 23 -0.90 9.56 -4.61
CA ALA A 23 0.36 10.23 -4.98
C ALA A 23 1.57 9.64 -4.26
N ASP A 24 1.41 9.22 -3.00
CA ASP A 24 2.51 8.78 -2.14
C ASP A 24 2.11 7.57 -1.30
N VAL A 25 3.01 6.60 -1.19
CA VAL A 25 2.88 5.43 -0.30
C VAL A 25 4.11 5.41 0.61
N ILE A 26 3.89 5.42 1.92
CA ILE A 26 4.97 5.33 2.91
C ILE A 26 5.00 3.90 3.46
N VAL A 27 6.15 3.25 3.34
CA VAL A 27 6.36 1.86 3.73
C VAL A 27 7.15 1.85 5.03
N THR A 28 6.60 1.16 6.04
CA THR A 28 7.26 1.07 7.35
C THR A 28 8.48 0.15 7.31
N HIS A 29 8.35 -1.02 6.68
CA HIS A 29 9.39 -2.03 6.53
C HIS A 29 9.12 -2.96 5.32
N GLY A 30 10.12 -3.70 4.85
CA GLY A 30 10.14 -4.49 3.61
C GLY A 30 9.58 -5.92 3.71
N HIS A 31 8.78 -6.23 4.74
CA HIS A 31 8.14 -7.54 4.83
C HIS A 31 7.01 -7.71 3.79
N TYR A 32 6.78 -8.96 3.39
CA TYR A 32 5.84 -9.33 2.33
C TYR A 32 4.40 -8.85 2.60
N ASP A 33 3.99 -8.78 3.87
CA ASP A 33 2.66 -8.33 4.30
C ASP A 33 2.49 -6.81 4.19
N GLN A 34 3.59 -6.05 4.07
CA GLN A 34 3.56 -4.60 3.88
C GLN A 34 3.70 -4.20 2.41
N ILE A 35 4.51 -4.93 1.63
CA ILE A 35 4.86 -4.55 0.26
C ILE A 35 4.10 -5.31 -0.83
N GLY A 36 3.32 -6.32 -0.45
CA GLY A 36 2.65 -7.23 -1.39
C GLY A 36 1.65 -6.58 -2.35
N ASN A 37 1.22 -5.34 -2.08
CA ASN A 37 0.18 -4.63 -2.84
C ASN A 37 0.69 -3.40 -3.62
N PHE A 38 2.01 -3.23 -3.82
CA PHE A 38 2.53 -2.06 -4.55
C PHE A 38 1.99 -1.93 -5.97
N ASN A 39 1.65 -3.04 -6.62
CA ASN A 39 1.01 -3.06 -7.93
C ASN A 39 -0.36 -2.36 -7.97
N LEU A 40 -1.02 -2.19 -6.82
CA LEU A 40 -2.27 -1.42 -6.75
C LEU A 40 -2.03 0.09 -6.93
N PHE A 41 -0.82 0.60 -6.70
CA PHE A 41 -0.53 2.03 -6.66
C PHE A 41 0.42 2.46 -7.81
N PRO A 42 0.02 2.29 -9.08
CA PRO A 42 0.92 2.43 -10.23
C PRO A 42 1.50 3.84 -10.42
N ASN A 43 0.84 4.87 -9.89
CA ASN A 43 1.25 6.27 -10.03
C ASN A 43 1.90 6.83 -8.75
N ALA A 44 1.94 6.04 -7.67
CA ALA A 44 2.42 6.53 -6.39
C ALA A 44 3.96 6.57 -6.34
N ARG A 45 4.50 7.58 -5.68
CA ARG A 45 5.88 7.57 -5.20
C ARG A 45 5.95 6.72 -3.94
N ILE A 46 6.82 5.71 -3.97
CA ILE A 46 7.05 4.84 -2.81
C ILE A 46 8.18 5.43 -1.97
N HIS A 47 7.92 5.67 -0.69
CA HIS A 47 8.87 6.15 0.30
C HIS A 47 9.20 5.03 1.28
N MET A 48 10.49 4.80 1.49
CA MET A 48 11.00 3.83 2.46
C MET A 48 12.22 4.43 3.14
N SER A 49 12.45 4.08 4.41
CA SER A 49 13.68 4.48 5.08
C SER A 49 14.90 3.85 4.38
N GLU A 50 16.01 4.60 4.30
CA GLU A 50 17.23 4.07 3.70
C GLU A 50 17.77 2.85 4.46
N THR A 51 17.65 2.85 5.79
CA THR A 51 18.07 1.73 6.64
C THR A 51 17.35 0.45 6.27
N GLU A 52 16.02 0.51 6.07
CA GLU A 52 15.24 -0.66 5.67
C GLU A 52 15.58 -1.11 4.25
N TYR A 53 15.70 -0.17 3.31
CA TYR A 53 16.01 -0.50 1.92
C TYR A 53 17.36 -1.23 1.76
N ARG A 54 18.28 -1.02 2.70
CA ARG A 54 19.62 -1.61 2.71
C ARG A 54 19.73 -2.91 3.52
N PHE A 55 18.69 -3.27 4.27
CA PHE A 55 18.64 -4.48 5.11
C PHE A 55 18.22 -5.70 4.29
#